data_AF-A0A7W1EX46-F1
#
_entry.id   AF-A0A7W1EX46-F1
#
_cell.length_a   1.000
_cell.length_b   1.000
_cell.length_c   1.000
_cell.angle_alpha   90.00
_cell.angle_beta   90.00
_cell.angle_gamma   90.00
#
_symmetry.space_group_name_H-M   'P 1'
#
loop_
_entity.id
_entity.type
_entity.pdbx_description
1 polymer ?
#
loop_
_entity_poly.entity_id
_entity_poly.type
_entity_poly.pdbx_seq_one_letter_code
_entity_poly.pdbx_strand_id
1 'polypeptide(L)'
;MIELVFKFPDKKPPFFGIQFDNEHEAALLNHSWIDILKDKEWNAMIYVIGFKLELTIYSKREYQYTYKIYKYDRAALKKFIRETRQNDKINFGHVFCAEGLHKIVRTINNNVWVLPIKKIETY
;
A
#
# COMPACT_ATOMS: atom_id res chain seq x y z
N MET A 1 -12.68 7.77 5.24
CA MET A 1 -12.02 6.89 6.22
C MET A 1 -10.95 6.09 5.48
N ILE A 2 -9.80 5.81 6.10
CA ILE A 2 -8.69 5.10 5.43
C ILE A 2 -8.49 3.72 6.06
N GLU A 3 -8.52 2.68 5.24
CA GLU A 3 -8.33 1.27 5.62
C GLU A 3 -7.09 0.68 4.96
N LEU A 4 -6.36 -0.18 5.70
CA LEU A 4 -5.22 -0.93 5.19
C LEU A 4 -5.67 -2.34 4.79
N VAL A 5 -5.48 -2.66 3.52
CA VAL A 5 -5.89 -3.92 2.90
C VAL A 5 -4.66 -4.76 2.61
N PHE A 6 -4.73 -6.06 2.88
CA PHE A 6 -3.70 -7.04 2.54
C PHE A 6 -4.26 -8.08 1.57
N LYS A 7 -3.45 -8.49 0.60
CA LYS A 7 -3.77 -9.57 -0.34
C LYS A 7 -2.58 -10.51 -0.47
N PHE A 8 -2.89 -11.80 -0.54
CA PHE A 8 -1.91 -12.89 -0.61
C PHE A 8 -2.16 -13.73 -1.87
N PRO A 9 -1.91 -13.18 -3.07
CA PRO A 9 -2.13 -13.89 -4.31
C PRO A 9 -1.14 -15.06 -4.49
N ASP A 10 -1.65 -16.20 -4.97
CA ASP A 10 -0.78 -17.34 -5.27
C ASP A 10 0.24 -17.00 -6.36
N LYS A 11 1.50 -17.39 -6.13
CA LYS A 11 2.64 -17.22 -7.06
C LYS A 11 2.96 -15.76 -7.44
N LYS A 12 2.45 -14.79 -6.69
CA LYS A 12 2.75 -13.37 -6.85
C LYS A 12 3.24 -12.78 -5.53
N PRO A 13 4.03 -11.68 -5.56
CA PRO A 13 4.41 -10.96 -4.36
C PRO A 13 3.20 -10.57 -3.50
N PRO A 14 3.31 -10.63 -2.16
CA PRO A 14 2.30 -10.08 -1.26
C PRO A 14 1.98 -8.62 -1.63
N PHE A 15 0.70 -8.28 -1.55
CA PHE A 15 0.23 -6.93 -1.83
C PHE A 15 -0.39 -6.33 -0.57
N PHE A 16 -0.12 -5.04 -0.35
CA PHE A 16 -0.85 -4.24 0.60
C PHE A 16 -1.29 -2.94 -0.05
N GLY A 17 -2.38 -2.36 0.41
CA GLY A 17 -2.88 -1.14 -0.17
C GLY A 17 -3.73 -0.32 0.76
N ILE A 18 -3.83 0.96 0.41
CA ILE A 18 -4.63 1.92 1.15
C ILE A 18 -5.96 2.07 0.43
N GLN A 19 -7.02 1.71 1.13
CA GLN A 19 -8.38 1.89 0.65
C GLN A 19 -8.82 3.34 0.86
N PHE A 20 -9.29 3.93 -0.23
CA PHE A 20 -9.99 5.19 -0.24
C PHE A 20 -11.49 4.96 -0.46
N ASP A 21 -12.30 5.83 0.13
CA ASP A 21 -13.75 5.83 -0.10
C ASP A 21 -14.09 6.43 -1.47
N ASN A 22 -13.25 7.33 -1.98
CA ASN A 22 -13.43 8.03 -3.23
C ASN A 22 -12.38 7.57 -4.26
N GLU A 23 -12.84 6.94 -5.35
CA GLU A 23 -11.97 6.48 -6.44
C GLU A 23 -11.23 7.64 -7.11
N HIS A 24 -11.87 8.80 -7.26
CA HIS A 24 -11.26 9.95 -7.93
C HIS A 24 -10.06 10.50 -7.15
N GLU A 25 -10.20 10.67 -5.83
CA GLU A 25 -9.09 11.09 -4.95
C GLU A 25 -7.94 10.09 -4.99
N ALA A 26 -8.26 8.80 -4.96
CA ALA A 26 -7.28 7.74 -5.04
C ALA A 26 -6.56 7.73 -6.40
N ALA A 27 -7.28 7.97 -7.50
CA ALA A 27 -6.74 7.99 -8.85
C ALA A 27 -5.78 9.18 -9.05
N LEU A 28 -6.12 10.36 -8.54
CA LEU A 28 -5.25 11.53 -8.56
C LEU A 28 -3.94 11.26 -7.80
N LEU A 29 -4.03 10.69 -6.59
CA LEU A 29 -2.86 10.36 -5.80
C LEU A 29 -2.01 9.27 -6.48
N ASN A 30 -2.65 8.21 -6.99
CA ASN A 30 -1.97 7.12 -7.67
C ASN A 30 -1.24 7.60 -8.95
N HIS A 31 -1.87 8.49 -9.72
CA HIS A 31 -1.25 9.13 -10.88
C HIS A 31 0.04 9.88 -10.49
N SER A 32 0.01 10.66 -9.41
CA SER A 32 1.21 11.39 -8.93
C SER A 32 2.34 10.44 -8.51
N TRP A 33 2.02 9.27 -7.96
CA TRP A 33 3.02 8.27 -7.58
C TRP A 33 3.63 7.57 -8.79
N ILE A 34 2.80 7.29 -9.79
CA ILE A 34 3.21 6.46 -10.94
C ILE A 34 3.99 7.27 -11.95
N ASP A 35 3.46 8.42 -12.36
CA ASP A 35 4.04 9.12 -13.50
C ASP A 35 5.29 9.92 -13.12
N ILE A 36 5.41 10.29 -11.85
CA ILE A 36 6.55 11.08 -11.36
C ILE A 36 7.57 10.20 -10.63
N LEU A 37 7.14 9.14 -9.94
CA LEU A 37 7.97 8.48 -8.93
C LEU A 37 8.19 6.97 -9.12
N LYS A 38 7.74 6.40 -10.25
CA LYS A 38 7.84 4.96 -10.55
C LYS A 38 9.27 4.40 -10.54
N ASP A 39 10.27 5.22 -10.88
CA ASP A 39 11.66 4.78 -11.05
C ASP A 39 12.48 4.88 -9.75
N LYS A 40 11.83 5.22 -8.63
CA LYS A 40 12.49 5.36 -7.32
C LYS A 40 12.44 4.06 -6.53
N GLU A 41 13.41 3.87 -5.63
CA GLU A 41 13.39 2.76 -4.68
C GLU A 41 12.57 3.13 -3.45
N TRP A 42 11.57 2.31 -3.12
CA TRP A 42 10.62 2.59 -2.05
C TRP A 42 10.71 1.61 -0.90
N ASN A 43 10.47 2.13 0.30
CA ASN A 43 10.42 1.40 1.54
C ASN A 43 9.12 1.75 2.26
N ALA A 44 8.70 0.87 3.17
CA ALA A 44 7.55 1.10 4.01
C ALA A 44 7.95 0.98 5.49
N MET A 45 7.37 1.83 6.32
CA MET A 45 7.46 1.76 7.77
C MET A 45 6.05 1.67 8.34
N ILE A 46 5.78 0.62 9.10
CA ILE A 46 4.51 0.39 9.79
C ILE A 46 4.75 0.62 11.28
N TYR A 47 4.05 1.60 11.85
CA TYR A 47 4.10 1.88 13.28
C TYR A 47 2.74 1.60 13.92
N VAL A 48 2.74 0.75 14.96
CA VAL A 48 1.49 0.35 15.63
C VAL A 48 1.42 0.97 17.03
N ILE A 49 0.49 1.92 17.22
CA ILE A 49 0.28 2.62 18.49
C ILE A 49 -1.08 2.22 19.06
N GLY A 50 -1.10 1.18 19.88
CA GLY A 50 -2.33 0.64 20.48
C GLY A 50 -3.31 0.13 19.43
N PHE A 51 -4.39 0.89 19.18
CA PHE A 51 -5.39 0.56 18.15
C PHE A 51 -5.16 1.29 16.82
N LYS A 52 -4.25 2.26 16.78
CA LYS A 52 -3.95 3.06 15.60
C LYS A 52 -2.75 2.48 14.85
N LEU A 53 -2.76 2.63 13.53
CA LEU A 53 -1.65 2.25 12.68
C LEU A 53 -1.25 3.45 11.82
N GLU A 54 0.05 3.71 11.75
CA GLU A 54 0.61 4.68 10.82
C GLU A 54 1.47 3.93 9.80
N LEU A 55 1.19 4.14 8.52
CA LEU A 55 2.01 3.62 7.43
C LEU A 55 2.74 4.78 6.78
N THR A 56 4.06 4.72 6.76
CA THR A 56 4.86 5.67 6.00
C THR A 56 5.50 4.96 4.82
N ILE A 57 5.23 5.43 3.61
CA ILE A 57 5.93 5.00 2.40
C ILE A 57 6.96 6.07 2.06
N TYR A 58 8.22 5.67 1.89
CA TYR A 58 9.32 6.61 1.72
C TYR A 58 10.39 6.12 0.74
N SER A 59 10.98 7.08 0.06
CA SER A 59 12.21 6.93 -0.72
C SER A 59 13.36 7.52 0.08
N LYS A 60 14.57 6.95 -0.05
CA LYS A 60 15.73 7.16 0.86
C LYS A 60 16.11 8.61 1.20
N ARG A 61 15.62 9.64 0.48
CA ARG A 61 15.90 11.08 0.74
C ARG A 61 14.96 12.10 0.08
N GLU A 62 13.98 11.68 -0.71
CA GLU A 62 13.24 12.62 -1.59
C GLU A 62 11.76 12.72 -1.25
N TYR A 63 11.12 11.60 -0.93
CA TYR A 63 9.67 11.53 -0.83
C TYR A 63 9.25 10.71 0.37
N GLN A 64 8.25 11.21 1.08
CA GLN A 64 7.65 10.54 2.22
C GLN A 64 6.14 10.83 2.24
N TYR A 65 5.36 9.77 2.40
CA TYR A 65 3.91 9.84 2.51
C TYR A 65 3.46 9.02 3.72
N THR A 66 2.78 9.67 4.66
CA THR A 66 2.30 9.03 5.90
C THR A 66 0.77 8.95 5.89
N TYR A 67 0.26 7.74 6.03
CA TYR A 67 -1.15 7.41 6.14
C TYR A 67 -1.52 7.09 7.59
N LYS A 68 -2.48 7.83 8.14
CA LYS A 68 -3.13 7.50 9.41
C LYS A 68 -4.26 6.51 9.13
N ILE A 69 -4.05 5.26 9.53
CA ILE A 69 -4.93 4.14 9.23
C ILE A 69 -5.80 3.85 10.44
N TYR A 70 -7.11 3.89 10.21
CA TYR A 70 -8.12 3.74 11.27
C TYR A 70 -8.74 2.34 11.30
N LYS A 71 -8.61 1.59 10.20
CA LYS A 71 -9.15 0.24 10.07
C LYS A 71 -8.14 -0.67 9.38
N TYR A 72 -7.93 -1.85 9.95
CA TYR A 72 -7.09 -2.90 9.37
C TYR A 72 -7.40 -4.24 10.04
N ASP A 73 -7.20 -5.32 9.31
CA ASP A 73 -7.25 -6.67 9.88
C ASP A 73 -5.90 -7.00 10.55
N ARG A 74 -5.94 -7.20 11.88
CA ARG A 74 -4.77 -7.53 12.71
C ARG A 74 -4.16 -8.88 12.36
N ALA A 75 -4.98 -9.89 12.07
CA ALA A 75 -4.51 -11.21 11.72
C ALA A 75 -3.84 -11.18 10.33
N ALA A 76 -4.44 -10.45 9.38
CA ALA A 76 -3.85 -10.23 8.07
C ALA A 76 -2.53 -9.45 8.15
N LEU A 77 -2.44 -8.40 9.00
CA LEU A 77 -1.20 -7.67 9.22
C LEU A 77 -0.08 -8.58 9.75
N LYS A 78 -0.37 -9.40 10.77
CA LYS A 78 0.61 -10.36 11.32
C LYS A 78 1.09 -11.35 10.25
N LYS A 79 0.16 -11.88 9.46
CA LYS A 79 0.49 -12.77 8.33
C LYS A 79 1.37 -12.05 7.30
N PHE A 80 1.01 -10.82 6.96
CA PHE A 80 1.75 -9.99 6.03
C PHE A 80 3.19 -9.75 6.49
N ILE A 81 3.40 -9.26 7.71
CA ILE A 81 4.75 -9.03 8.26
C ILE A 81 5.60 -10.31 8.24
N ARG A 82 4.99 -11.48 8.50
CA ARG A 82 5.69 -12.76 8.45
C ARG A 82 6.12 -13.11 7.03
N GLU A 83 5.25 -12.94 6.04
CA GLU A 83 5.54 -13.27 4.64
C GLU A 83 6.52 -12.28 4.00
N THR A 84 6.46 -11.01 4.37
CA THR A 84 7.36 -9.97 3.84
C THR A 84 8.82 -10.17 4.25
N ARG A 85 9.07 -10.88 5.36
CA ARG A 85 10.44 -11.26 5.76
C ARG A 85 11.06 -12.32 4.85
N GLN A 86 10.24 -13.05 4.09
CA GLN A 86 10.66 -14.14 3.21
C GLN A 86 10.62 -13.73 1.73
N ASN A 87 10.09 -12.55 1.41
CA ASN A 87 9.91 -12.08 0.04
C ASN A 87 10.78 -10.85 -0.22
N ASP A 88 11.61 -10.92 -1.26
CA ASP A 88 12.45 -9.79 -1.69
C ASP A 88 11.66 -8.67 -2.37
N LYS A 89 10.39 -8.95 -2.70
CA LYS A 89 9.51 -8.04 -3.43
C LYS A 89 8.14 -8.05 -2.80
N ILE A 90 7.60 -6.85 -2.60
CA ILE A 90 6.28 -6.62 -2.05
C ILE A 90 5.64 -5.52 -2.88
N ASN A 91 4.34 -5.58 -3.09
CA ASN A 91 3.63 -4.60 -3.89
C ASN A 91 2.75 -3.71 -3.01
N PHE A 92 2.79 -2.41 -3.28
CA PHE A 92 1.92 -1.41 -2.68
C PHE A 92 1.00 -0.79 -3.73
N GLY A 93 -0.21 -0.38 -3.36
CA GLY A 93 -1.04 0.45 -4.24
C GLY A 93 -2.23 1.06 -3.53
N HIS A 94 -2.90 1.99 -4.19
CA HIS A 94 -4.19 2.49 -3.72
C HIS A 94 -5.31 1.56 -4.21
N VAL A 95 -6.30 1.35 -3.36
CA VAL A 95 -7.46 0.50 -3.67
C VAL A 95 -8.75 1.26 -3.40
N PHE A 96 -9.82 0.83 -4.05
CA PHE A 96 -11.18 1.28 -3.77
C PHE A 96 -12.10 0.08 -3.71
N CYS A 97 -13.23 0.22 -3.00
CA CYS A 97 -14.22 -0.83 -2.91
C CYS A 97 -15.29 -0.60 -3.98
N ALA A 98 -15.45 -1.55 -4.90
CA ALA A 98 -16.53 -1.55 -5.88
C ALA A 98 -17.24 -2.89 -5.84
N GLU A 99 -18.56 -2.86 -5.66
CA GLU A 99 -19.41 -4.06 -5.58
C GLU A 99 -18.96 -5.03 -4.47
N GLY A 100 -18.45 -4.50 -3.36
CA GLY A 100 -17.93 -5.29 -2.23
C GLY A 100 -16.55 -5.90 -2.46
N LEU A 101 -15.87 -5.57 -3.57
CA LEU A 101 -14.54 -6.08 -3.89
C LEU A 101 -13.51 -4.95 -3.91
N HIS A 102 -12.35 -5.19 -3.29
CA HIS A 102 -11.21 -4.28 -3.38
C HIS A 102 -10.59 -4.34 -4.78
N LYS A 103 -10.73 -3.27 -5.57
CA LYS A 103 -10.09 -3.11 -6.87
C LYS A 103 -8.88 -2.18 -6.72
N ILE A 104 -7.78 -2.50 -7.41
CA ILE A 104 -6.61 -1.60 -7.47
C ILE A 104 -7.02 -0.40 -8.31
N VAL A 105 -6.74 0.79 -7.81
CA VAL A 105 -7.02 2.04 -8.51
C VAL A 105 -6.15 2.10 -9.76
N ARG A 106 -6.77 2.40 -10.89
CA ARG A 106 -6.06 2.55 -12.16
C ARG A 106 -5.53 3.96 -12.30
N THR A 107 -4.51 4.15 -13.13
CA THR A 107 -4.09 5.50 -13.53
C THR A 107 -5.12 6.15 -14.44
N ILE A 108 -4.93 7.45 -14.71
CA ILE A 108 -5.69 8.20 -15.72
C ILE A 108 -5.62 7.51 -17.10
N ASN A 109 -4.49 6.84 -17.41
CA ASN A 109 -4.30 6.06 -18.64
C ASN A 109 -4.85 4.62 -18.55
N ASN A 110 -5.68 4.32 -17.54
CA ASN A 110 -6.32 3.03 -17.31
C ASN A 110 -5.36 1.85 -17.03
N ASN A 111 -4.09 2.14 -16.70
CA ASN A 111 -3.09 1.13 -16.38
C ASN A 111 -3.18 0.74 -14.90
N VAL A 112 -3.07 -0.55 -14.61
CA VAL A 112 -2.88 -1.04 -13.24
C VAL A 112 -1.39 -0.97 -12.95
N TRP A 113 -1.02 -0.22 -11.93
CA TRP A 113 0.35 -0.19 -11.44
C TRP A 113 0.38 -0.37 -9.94
N VAL A 114 1.42 -1.06 -9.50
CA VAL A 114 1.71 -1.27 -8.09
C VAL A 114 3.15 -0.86 -7.84
N LEU A 115 3.36 -0.20 -6.73
CA LEU A 115 4.66 0.27 -6.27
C LEU A 115 5.45 -0.90 -5.68
N PRO A 116 6.61 -1.26 -6.23
CA PRO A 116 7.47 -2.25 -5.59
C PRO A 116 8.10 -1.66 -4.31
N ILE A 117 7.85 -2.31 -3.17
CA ILE A 117 8.44 -2.01 -1.88
C ILE A 117 9.59 -2.97 -1.61
N LYS A 118 10.78 -2.41 -1.38
CA LYS A 118 12.03 -3.15 -1.19
C LYS A 118 12.23 -3.62 0.25
N LYS A 119 11.78 -2.81 1.21
CA LYS A 119 11.95 -3.07 2.64
C LYS A 119 10.72 -2.64 3.41
N ILE A 120 10.33 -3.47 4.39
CA ILE A 120 9.33 -3.11 5.39
C ILE A 120 9.97 -3.10 6.77
N GLU A 121 9.81 -1.98 7.46
CA GLU A 121 10.22 -1.79 8.84
C GLU A 121 8.97 -1.75 9.72
N THR A 122 9.01 -2.39 10.88
CA THR A 122 7.88 -2.48 11.80
C THR A 122 8.32 -2.06 13.19
N TYR A 123 7.58 -1.15 13.81
CA TYR A 123 7.85 -0.60 15.14
C TYR A 123 6.62 -0.68 16.04
#